data_AF-A0A9W9F034-F1
#
_entry.id   AF-A0A9W9F034-F1
#
_cell.length_a   1.000
_cell.length_b   1.000
_cell.length_c   1.000
_cell.angle_alpha   90.00
_cell.angle_beta   90.00
_cell.angle_gamma   90.00
#
_symmetry.space_group_name_H-M   'P 1'
#
loop_
_entity.id
_entity.type
_entity.pdbx_description
1 polymer ?
#
loop_
_entity_poly.entity_id
_entity_poly.type
_entity_poly.pdbx_seq_one_letter_code
_entity_poly.pdbx_strand_id
1 'polypeptide(L)'
;MASESPTKPSGIGFSRSPMESPPGIAALFVIRFDIRTGYVVSWKRTVPGVDVEGVVEYKSLPSGLHHVTEDLVYFVHEEYAGISSFLNRPAAEAERNANMFAIGVLVPLSSGRLGKSWRHAPRLKELTLQYATNMSDDQPLSDYWEAFQIGGADSAAPDSPVDSPVSLRFRPGDRPEAQHRNRAFSDAIVLETFRPALTPFHPASSLPDFIDCFGPLIFPLYRAALLRKRILFMGEAPVHTPCNYVYDLSLLASLPNSLLQLLPTDRTPPLRPRPLFNIGIHDIPYLASFDTTRTSFNSEKDPSWIACSTDSVLTMKPELYDALVSLPPLYSRHAAERTFPKISMMQAATKHTPNQSVQLKATQRDARRYGMLRRGLRQFSQDRLVSEAEDDSDTDSTLSSSPVVEPQSWARLAYTSFIWWASAGENRDGLSEEEEEQQIEQDTRLLASVESLAHPPSNSIGRRSIHPEEPGQQPAEIALVAYFRRLTTQIFVTLAGAVARNDSRDRHEDDFGDTYNDAPYQDDPADDDTDLSLSMPRQSIPGDDGNTPLLRQRSNANISSHRRSRSAQEPTESDDPVTITIADMAEMGLDMWSATDRIFAEELVSLWWGRSAHVDSARIRCCGISIL
;
A
#
# COMPACT_ATOMS: atom_id res chain seq x y z
N MET A 1 4.28 -11.77 -80.44
CA MET A 1 2.85 -11.56 -80.08
C MET A 1 2.46 -12.73 -79.19
N ALA A 2 2.00 -12.61 -77.95
CA ALA A 2 1.56 -11.49 -77.12
C ALA A 2 1.90 -11.85 -75.64
N SER A 3 2.62 -10.98 -74.94
CA SER A 3 2.13 -10.05 -73.89
C SER A 3 1.87 -10.68 -72.52
N GLU A 4 2.86 -10.50 -71.64
CA GLU A 4 2.76 -10.64 -70.18
C GLU A 4 1.85 -9.57 -69.57
N SER A 5 1.09 -9.96 -68.55
CA SER A 5 0.31 -9.07 -67.67
C SER A 5 0.92 -9.08 -66.26
N PRO A 6 1.05 -7.93 -65.58
CA PRO A 6 1.80 -7.83 -64.33
C PRO A 6 0.99 -8.21 -63.09
N THR A 7 1.64 -8.99 -62.21
CA THR A 7 1.25 -9.34 -60.85
C THR A 7 1.17 -8.10 -59.95
N LYS A 8 0.03 -7.96 -59.24
CA LYS A 8 -0.18 -6.96 -58.17
C LYS A 8 0.69 -7.31 -56.94
N PRO A 9 1.25 -6.30 -56.23
CA PRO A 9 2.04 -6.55 -55.03
C PRO A 9 1.13 -6.86 -53.84
N SER A 10 1.41 -7.99 -53.19
CA SER A 10 0.82 -8.42 -51.92
C SER A 10 1.23 -7.45 -50.81
N GLY A 11 0.25 -6.78 -50.20
CA GLY A 11 0.46 -5.98 -49.00
C GLY A 11 0.99 -6.86 -47.87
N ILE A 12 2.10 -6.43 -47.28
CA ILE A 12 2.72 -7.03 -46.10
C ILE A 12 1.74 -6.87 -44.94
N GLY A 13 1.01 -7.95 -44.62
CA GLY A 13 0.23 -8.04 -43.40
C GLY A 13 1.18 -8.13 -42.22
N PHE A 14 1.27 -7.08 -41.43
CA PHE A 14 1.86 -7.15 -40.10
C PHE A 14 0.97 -8.08 -39.26
N SER A 15 1.44 -9.29 -38.97
CA SER A 15 0.77 -10.13 -37.98
C SER A 15 0.94 -9.47 -36.61
N ARG A 16 -0.06 -8.69 -36.18
CA ARG A 16 -0.15 -8.23 -34.79
C ARG A 16 -0.24 -9.46 -33.89
N SER A 17 0.70 -9.58 -32.97
CA SER A 17 0.64 -10.64 -31.96
C SER A 17 -0.66 -10.47 -31.14
N PRO A 18 -1.45 -11.53 -30.91
CA PRO A 18 -2.74 -11.45 -30.23
C PRO A 18 -2.66 -11.06 -28.73
N MET A 19 -1.48 -10.72 -28.20
CA MET A 19 -1.26 -10.36 -26.79
C MET A 19 -1.19 -8.83 -26.55
N GLU A 20 -1.26 -8.03 -27.60
CA GLU A 20 -0.98 -6.59 -27.57
C GLU A 20 -2.22 -5.70 -27.80
N SER A 21 -3.37 -6.30 -28.07
CA SER A 21 -4.63 -5.57 -28.21
C SER A 21 -5.15 -5.08 -26.85
N PRO A 22 -5.81 -3.91 -26.81
CA PRO A 22 -6.52 -3.45 -25.63
C PRO A 22 -7.77 -4.31 -25.37
N PRO A 23 -8.30 -4.29 -24.14
CA PRO A 23 -9.49 -5.03 -23.75
C PRO A 23 -10.75 -4.54 -24.47
N GLY A 24 -11.82 -5.34 -24.42
CA GLY A 24 -13.13 -4.94 -24.95
C GLY A 24 -13.76 -3.79 -24.18
N ILE A 25 -14.31 -2.83 -24.92
CA ILE A 25 -14.95 -1.63 -24.39
C ILE A 25 -16.45 -1.87 -24.20
N ALA A 26 -16.95 -1.56 -23.00
CA ALA A 26 -18.37 -1.59 -22.66
C ALA A 26 -19.08 -0.27 -22.98
N ALA A 27 -18.36 0.86 -22.91
CA ALA A 27 -18.86 2.17 -23.31
C ALA A 27 -17.74 3.06 -23.85
N LEU A 28 -18.01 3.87 -24.86
CA LEU A 28 -17.17 4.99 -25.31
C LEU A 28 -18.05 6.24 -25.31
N PHE A 29 -17.56 7.34 -24.75
CA PHE A 29 -18.33 8.56 -24.57
C PHE A 29 -17.47 9.82 -24.68
N VAL A 30 -18.12 10.93 -25.01
CA VAL A 30 -17.55 12.27 -25.00
C VAL A 30 -18.37 13.13 -24.05
N ILE A 31 -17.69 13.75 -23.08
CA ILE A 31 -18.30 14.67 -22.13
C ILE A 31 -17.76 16.06 -22.44
N ARG A 32 -18.67 17.03 -22.53
CA ARG A 32 -18.36 18.43 -22.76
C ARG A 32 -18.88 19.27 -21.59
N PHE A 33 -18.16 20.33 -21.26
CA PHE A 33 -18.69 21.35 -20.37
C PHE A 33 -19.60 22.32 -21.12
N ASP A 34 -20.86 22.41 -20.73
CA ASP A 34 -21.83 23.42 -21.20
C ASP A 34 -22.06 24.48 -20.12
N ILE A 35 -22.09 25.75 -20.55
CA ILE A 35 -22.21 26.91 -19.66
C ILE A 35 -23.56 26.92 -18.90
N ARG A 36 -24.64 26.37 -19.49
CA ARG A 36 -25.98 26.43 -18.91
C ARG A 36 -26.31 25.19 -18.09
N THR A 37 -25.91 24.02 -18.58
CA THR A 37 -26.31 22.73 -17.99
C THR A 37 -25.19 22.06 -17.19
N GLY A 38 -23.96 22.59 -17.25
CA GLY A 38 -22.80 21.95 -16.65
C GLY A 38 -22.25 20.83 -17.55
N TYR A 39 -21.76 19.75 -16.95
CA TYR A 39 -21.22 18.62 -17.71
C TYR A 39 -22.34 17.85 -18.41
N VAL A 40 -22.16 17.59 -19.71
CA VAL A 40 -23.11 16.87 -20.55
C VAL A 40 -22.40 15.85 -21.42
N VAL A 41 -23.00 14.69 -21.63
CA VAL A 41 -22.55 13.72 -22.63
C VAL A 41 -22.99 14.20 -24.01
N SER A 42 -22.04 14.60 -24.86
CA SER A 42 -22.31 15.06 -26.22
C SER A 42 -22.40 13.91 -27.23
N TRP A 43 -21.73 12.79 -26.94
CA TRP A 43 -21.72 11.60 -27.79
C TRP A 43 -21.50 10.35 -26.93
N LYS A 44 -22.16 9.23 -27.26
CA LYS A 44 -21.94 7.94 -26.59
C LYS A 44 -22.27 6.74 -27.45
N ARG A 45 -21.58 5.63 -27.16
CA ARG A 45 -21.91 4.26 -27.55
C ARG A 45 -21.74 3.36 -26.33
N THR A 46 -22.74 2.51 -26.05
CA THR A 46 -22.74 1.61 -24.91
C THR A 46 -23.23 0.23 -25.33
N VAL A 47 -22.72 -0.81 -24.67
CA VAL A 47 -23.34 -2.14 -24.72
C VAL A 47 -24.66 -2.12 -23.92
N PRO A 48 -25.62 -3.01 -24.23
CA PRO A 48 -26.88 -3.07 -23.49
C PRO A 48 -26.65 -3.28 -21.98
N GLY A 49 -27.30 -2.47 -21.14
CA GLY A 49 -27.24 -2.57 -19.68
C GLY A 49 -26.21 -1.66 -19.01
N VAL A 50 -25.38 -0.94 -19.76
CA VAL A 50 -24.43 0.05 -19.21
C VAL A 50 -25.01 1.45 -19.32
N ASP A 51 -25.25 2.09 -18.17
CA ASP A 51 -25.62 3.50 -18.12
C ASP A 51 -24.38 4.38 -17.97
N VAL A 52 -24.41 5.52 -18.66
CA VAL A 52 -23.34 6.51 -18.64
C VAL A 52 -23.88 7.93 -18.40
N GLU A 53 -25.18 8.16 -18.51
CA GLU A 53 -25.74 9.51 -18.33
C GLU A 53 -25.98 9.83 -16.85
N GLY A 54 -25.59 11.03 -16.43
CA GLY A 54 -25.78 11.54 -15.08
C GLY A 54 -24.83 10.98 -14.03
N VAL A 55 -23.83 10.18 -14.42
CA VAL A 55 -22.89 9.53 -13.49
C VAL A 55 -21.43 9.69 -13.93
N VAL A 56 -21.08 9.35 -15.18
CA VAL A 56 -19.67 9.33 -15.61
C VAL A 56 -19.11 10.72 -15.91
N GLU A 57 -19.99 11.72 -16.08
CA GLU A 57 -19.64 13.11 -16.33
C GLU A 57 -18.74 13.67 -15.24
N TYR A 58 -19.17 13.51 -13.98
CA TYR A 58 -18.47 14.02 -12.80
C TYR A 58 -17.20 13.24 -12.46
N LYS A 59 -17.15 11.95 -12.85
CA LYS A 59 -15.97 11.09 -12.67
C LYS A 59 -14.86 11.39 -13.68
N SER A 60 -15.26 11.71 -14.91
CA SER A 60 -14.33 11.99 -16.01
C SER A 60 -13.83 13.44 -16.02
N LEU A 61 -14.58 14.36 -15.39
CA LEU A 61 -14.22 15.78 -15.27
C LEU A 61 -14.16 16.23 -13.79
N PRO A 62 -13.17 15.76 -13.01
CA PRO A 62 -12.97 16.21 -11.63
C PRO A 62 -12.77 17.72 -11.49
N SER A 63 -13.01 18.21 -10.27
CA SER A 63 -12.78 19.61 -9.92
C SER A 63 -11.33 20.03 -10.15
N GLY A 64 -11.13 21.28 -10.57
CA GLY A 64 -9.80 21.86 -10.82
C GLY A 64 -9.21 21.62 -12.22
N LEU A 65 -9.83 20.78 -13.07
CA LEU A 65 -9.30 20.51 -14.42
C LEU A 65 -9.22 21.74 -15.34
N HIS A 66 -9.98 22.79 -15.06
CA HIS A 66 -9.93 24.04 -15.82
C HIS A 66 -8.57 24.78 -15.68
N HIS A 67 -7.74 24.42 -14.69
CA HIS A 67 -6.39 24.96 -14.51
C HIS A 67 -5.32 24.22 -15.31
N VAL A 68 -5.64 23.06 -15.90
CA VAL A 68 -4.68 22.24 -16.67
C VAL A 68 -5.09 22.17 -18.13
N THR A 69 -4.11 21.92 -19.00
CA THR A 69 -4.33 21.81 -20.45
C THR A 69 -4.79 20.42 -20.86
N GLU A 70 -4.25 19.38 -20.23
CA GLU A 70 -4.60 17.98 -20.47
C GLU A 70 -4.47 17.18 -19.18
N ASP A 71 -5.21 16.09 -19.09
CA ASP A 71 -5.10 15.13 -17.99
C ASP A 71 -5.59 13.73 -18.44
N LEU A 72 -5.22 12.70 -17.68
CA LEU A 72 -5.71 11.33 -17.87
C LEU A 72 -6.33 10.84 -16.55
N VAL A 73 -7.63 10.68 -16.54
CA VAL A 73 -8.39 10.37 -15.33
C VAL A 73 -8.77 8.90 -15.32
N TYR A 74 -8.40 8.19 -14.26
CA TYR A 74 -8.88 6.84 -13.98
C TYR A 74 -9.97 6.89 -12.92
N PHE A 75 -11.02 6.08 -13.08
CA PHE A 75 -12.11 5.98 -12.11
C PHE A 75 -12.75 4.59 -12.15
N VAL A 76 -13.54 4.25 -11.14
CA VAL A 76 -14.39 3.04 -11.14
C VAL A 76 -15.86 3.44 -11.20
N HIS A 77 -16.62 2.71 -12.00
CA HIS A 77 -18.06 2.83 -12.10
C HIS A 77 -18.68 1.43 -12.14
N GLU A 78 -19.34 1.04 -11.05
CA GLU A 78 -19.91 -0.30 -10.88
C GLU A 78 -18.86 -1.39 -11.14
N GLU A 79 -19.12 -2.31 -12.07
CA GLU A 79 -18.23 -3.40 -12.46
C GLU A 79 -17.21 -3.01 -13.54
N TYR A 80 -17.09 -1.71 -13.84
CA TYR A 80 -16.26 -1.18 -14.92
C TYR A 80 -15.14 -0.26 -14.42
N ALA A 81 -13.96 -0.42 -15.02
CA ALA A 81 -12.89 0.56 -14.94
C ALA A 81 -13.06 1.60 -16.05
N GLY A 82 -13.05 2.87 -15.64
CA GLY A 82 -13.07 4.02 -16.53
C GLY A 82 -11.69 4.62 -16.74
N ILE A 83 -11.42 5.04 -17.97
CA ILE A 83 -10.29 5.91 -18.29
C ILE A 83 -10.77 7.00 -19.24
N SER A 84 -10.44 8.26 -18.94
CA SER A 84 -10.81 9.41 -19.76
C SER A 84 -9.64 10.35 -19.99
N SER A 85 -9.46 10.74 -21.26
CA SER A 85 -8.48 11.74 -21.69
C SER A 85 -9.16 13.11 -21.74
N PHE A 86 -8.71 14.02 -20.88
CA PHE A 86 -9.20 15.39 -20.78
C PHE A 86 -8.35 16.34 -21.61
N LEU A 87 -8.99 17.33 -22.24
CA LEU A 87 -8.32 18.42 -22.94
C LEU A 87 -9.06 19.74 -22.73
N ASN A 88 -8.27 20.78 -22.45
CA ASN A 88 -8.69 22.17 -22.33
C ASN A 88 -7.93 23.01 -23.36
N ARG A 89 -8.66 23.62 -24.30
CA ARG A 89 -8.07 24.52 -25.31
C ARG A 89 -8.74 25.88 -25.28
N PRO A 90 -8.01 26.97 -25.54
CA PRO A 90 -8.62 28.27 -25.70
C PRO A 90 -9.62 28.26 -26.87
N ALA A 91 -10.80 28.81 -26.64
CA ALA A 91 -11.91 28.84 -27.60
C ALA A 91 -12.32 30.28 -27.95
N ALA A 92 -13.35 30.45 -28.79
CA ALA A 92 -13.91 31.77 -29.09
C ALA A 92 -14.65 32.36 -27.87
N GLU A 93 -14.91 33.67 -27.88
CA GLU A 93 -15.59 34.38 -26.78
C GLU A 93 -16.97 33.79 -26.43
N ALA A 94 -17.67 33.19 -27.40
CA ALA A 94 -18.96 32.51 -27.21
C ALA A 94 -18.89 31.31 -26.24
N GLU A 95 -17.72 30.69 -26.10
CA GLU A 95 -17.42 29.55 -25.22
C GLU A 95 -16.53 29.98 -24.04
N ARG A 96 -16.58 31.28 -23.65
CA ARG A 96 -15.77 31.88 -22.57
C ARG A 96 -14.26 31.72 -22.73
N ASN A 97 -13.77 31.61 -23.96
CA ASN A 97 -12.36 31.45 -24.27
C ASN A 97 -11.75 30.11 -23.82
N ALA A 98 -12.53 29.07 -23.49
CA ALA A 98 -12.00 27.74 -23.18
C ALA A 98 -13.00 26.60 -23.51
N ASN A 99 -12.58 25.69 -24.39
CA ASN A 99 -13.27 24.45 -24.70
C ASN A 99 -12.68 23.30 -23.90
N MET A 100 -13.49 22.80 -22.97
CA MET A 100 -13.16 21.71 -22.06
C MET A 100 -14.02 20.49 -22.39
N PHE A 101 -13.37 19.37 -22.70
CA PHE A 101 -14.06 18.11 -22.94
C PHE A 101 -13.15 16.93 -22.56
N ALA A 102 -13.76 15.76 -22.37
CA ALA A 102 -13.06 14.52 -22.13
C ALA A 102 -13.64 13.39 -22.98
N ILE A 103 -12.78 12.53 -23.50
CA ILE A 103 -13.17 11.30 -24.20
C ILE A 103 -12.79 10.12 -23.32
N GLY A 104 -13.76 9.28 -22.97
CA GLY A 104 -13.55 8.18 -22.04
C GLY A 104 -14.16 6.87 -22.48
N VAL A 105 -13.60 5.79 -21.92
CA VAL A 105 -14.07 4.42 -22.13
C VAL A 105 -14.34 3.73 -20.80
N LEU A 106 -15.29 2.80 -20.80
CA LEU A 106 -15.51 1.83 -19.73
C LEU A 106 -15.07 0.44 -20.20
N VAL A 107 -14.32 -0.27 -19.37
CA VAL A 107 -13.83 -1.62 -19.62
C VAL A 107 -14.23 -2.51 -18.44
N PRO A 108 -14.69 -3.76 -18.65
CA PRO A 108 -15.02 -4.67 -17.54
C PRO A 108 -13.83 -4.92 -16.61
N LEU A 109 -14.04 -4.80 -15.30
CA LEU A 109 -13.03 -5.09 -14.28
C LEU A 109 -12.56 -6.56 -14.31
N SER A 110 -13.38 -7.46 -14.85
CA SER A 110 -13.02 -8.87 -15.07
C SER A 110 -11.79 -9.07 -15.96
N SER A 111 -11.43 -8.09 -16.79
CA SER A 111 -10.32 -8.17 -17.76
C SER A 111 -8.92 -8.04 -17.12
N GLY A 112 -8.83 -7.97 -15.79
CA GLY A 112 -7.58 -7.92 -15.03
C GLY A 112 -7.50 -6.70 -14.12
N ARG A 113 -6.29 -6.34 -13.65
CA ARG A 113 -6.08 -5.13 -12.84
C ARG A 113 -6.55 -3.91 -13.64
N LEU A 114 -7.44 -3.08 -13.09
CA LEU A 114 -8.03 -1.92 -13.80
C LEU A 114 -8.70 -2.29 -15.14
N GLY A 115 -9.05 -3.56 -15.35
CA GLY A 115 -9.47 -4.07 -16.67
C GLY A 115 -8.41 -3.94 -17.77
N LYS A 116 -7.15 -3.57 -17.47
CA LYS A 116 -6.11 -3.16 -18.42
C LYS A 116 -6.50 -1.93 -19.27
N SER A 117 -7.34 -1.05 -18.73
CA SER A 117 -7.89 0.12 -19.43
C SER A 117 -6.82 1.10 -19.93
N TRP A 118 -5.65 1.18 -19.26
CA TRP A 118 -4.51 2.01 -19.68
C TRP A 118 -4.02 1.72 -21.10
N ARG A 119 -4.28 0.51 -21.63
CA ARG A 119 -3.95 0.17 -23.03
C ARG A 119 -4.71 1.02 -24.05
N HIS A 120 -5.85 1.62 -23.66
CA HIS A 120 -6.58 2.59 -24.49
C HIS A 120 -5.99 4.01 -24.42
N ALA A 121 -5.20 4.34 -23.38
CA ALA A 121 -4.73 5.71 -23.13
C ALA A 121 -4.01 6.38 -24.31
N PRO A 122 -3.06 5.74 -25.02
CA PRO A 122 -2.40 6.38 -26.17
C PRO A 122 -3.40 6.80 -27.26
N ARG A 123 -4.32 5.90 -27.62
CA ARG A 123 -5.31 6.15 -28.67
C ARG A 123 -6.38 7.14 -28.22
N LEU A 124 -6.78 7.13 -26.95
CA LEU A 124 -7.70 8.12 -26.42
C LEU A 124 -7.11 9.53 -26.46
N LYS A 125 -5.82 9.70 -26.12
CA LYS A 125 -5.13 10.98 -26.27
C LYS A 125 -5.12 11.46 -27.72
N GLU A 126 -4.80 10.57 -28.66
CA GLU A 126 -4.84 10.88 -30.10
C GLU A 126 -6.25 11.28 -30.56
N LEU A 127 -7.28 10.51 -30.20
CA LEU A 127 -8.68 10.80 -30.53
C LEU A 127 -9.13 12.14 -29.93
N THR A 128 -8.72 12.45 -28.71
CA THR A 128 -9.03 13.71 -28.04
C THR A 128 -8.42 14.90 -28.82
N LEU A 129 -7.16 14.77 -29.25
CA LEU A 129 -6.51 15.80 -30.05
C LEU A 129 -7.14 15.97 -31.44
N GLN A 130 -7.55 14.87 -32.08
CA GLN A 130 -8.26 14.89 -33.37
C GLN A 130 -9.63 15.55 -33.22
N TYR A 131 -10.43 15.13 -32.24
CA TYR A 131 -11.76 15.69 -31.97
C TYR A 131 -11.70 17.19 -31.64
N ALA A 132 -10.65 17.65 -30.97
CA ALA A 132 -10.43 19.09 -30.73
C ALA A 132 -10.25 19.91 -32.01
N THR A 133 -9.84 19.30 -33.13
CA THR A 133 -9.73 20.01 -34.42
C THR A 133 -11.06 20.12 -35.15
N ASN A 134 -11.94 19.14 -34.98
CA ASN A 134 -13.27 19.12 -35.58
C ASN A 134 -14.26 18.36 -34.69
N MET A 135 -14.96 19.08 -33.81
CA MET A 135 -15.90 18.50 -32.84
C MET A 135 -17.20 17.97 -33.48
N SER A 136 -17.42 18.22 -34.78
CA SER A 136 -18.57 17.66 -35.50
C SER A 136 -18.26 16.32 -36.17
N ASP A 137 -16.99 15.89 -36.15
CA ASP A 137 -16.56 14.64 -36.76
C ASP A 137 -16.53 13.50 -35.73
N ASP A 138 -17.63 12.75 -35.70
CA ASP A 138 -17.80 11.58 -34.82
C ASP A 138 -17.33 10.27 -35.47
N GLN A 139 -16.81 10.31 -36.72
CA GLN A 139 -16.36 9.09 -37.42
C GLN A 139 -15.19 8.40 -36.69
N PRO A 140 -14.12 9.10 -36.25
CA PRO A 140 -13.01 8.44 -35.55
C PRO A 140 -13.44 7.72 -34.27
N LEU A 141 -14.46 8.26 -33.58
CA LEU A 141 -15.03 7.65 -32.37
C LEU A 141 -15.86 6.41 -32.70
N SER A 142 -16.63 6.47 -33.78
CA SER A 142 -17.44 5.36 -34.26
C SER A 142 -16.56 4.20 -34.73
N ASP A 143 -15.52 4.48 -35.50
CA ASP A 143 -14.54 3.50 -35.97
C ASP A 143 -13.83 2.81 -34.79
N TYR A 144 -13.46 3.59 -33.77
CA TYR A 144 -12.82 3.06 -32.58
C TYR A 144 -13.74 2.14 -31.77
N TRP A 145 -15.02 2.52 -31.63
CA TRP A 145 -16.04 1.69 -31.00
C TRP A 145 -16.23 0.37 -31.75
N GLU A 146 -16.36 0.40 -33.07
CA GLU A 146 -16.58 -0.81 -33.88
C GLU A 146 -15.42 -1.81 -33.77
N ALA A 147 -14.18 -1.30 -33.71
CA ALA A 147 -12.99 -2.12 -33.57
C ALA A 147 -12.89 -2.81 -32.20
N PHE A 148 -13.19 -2.08 -31.11
CA PHE A 148 -12.86 -2.49 -29.74
C PHE A 148 -14.03 -2.71 -28.80
N GLN A 149 -15.28 -2.57 -29.23
CA GLN A 149 -16.44 -2.98 -28.42
C GLN A 149 -16.29 -4.45 -27.96
N ILE A 150 -16.91 -4.82 -26.85
CA ILE A 150 -16.92 -6.21 -26.39
C ILE A 150 -17.43 -7.13 -27.51
N GLY A 151 -16.59 -8.11 -27.90
CA GLY A 151 -16.86 -8.99 -29.05
C GLY A 151 -16.45 -8.45 -30.42
N GLY A 152 -15.80 -7.29 -30.47
CA GLY A 152 -15.25 -6.67 -31.67
C GLY A 152 -14.01 -7.38 -32.23
N ALA A 153 -13.67 -7.09 -33.49
CA ALA A 153 -12.64 -7.81 -34.25
C ALA A 153 -11.23 -7.66 -33.66
N ASP A 154 -10.93 -6.50 -33.05
CA ASP A 154 -9.61 -6.19 -32.50
C ASP A 154 -9.57 -6.25 -30.96
N SER A 155 -10.70 -6.61 -30.32
CA SER A 155 -10.79 -6.76 -28.87
C SER A 155 -10.05 -8.02 -28.40
N ALA A 156 -9.20 -7.89 -27.38
CA ALA A 156 -8.69 -9.06 -26.67
C ALA A 156 -9.85 -9.79 -25.98
N ALA A 157 -9.92 -11.13 -26.11
CA ALA A 157 -10.86 -11.92 -25.36
C ALA A 157 -10.68 -11.66 -23.85
N PRO A 158 -11.76 -11.57 -23.05
CA PRO A 158 -11.63 -11.44 -21.61
C PRO A 158 -10.82 -12.63 -21.10
N ASP A 159 -9.66 -12.35 -20.50
CA ASP A 159 -8.97 -13.32 -19.67
C ASP A 159 -10.01 -13.83 -18.64
N SER A 160 -10.10 -15.14 -18.42
CA SER A 160 -11.10 -15.75 -17.53
C SER A 160 -11.18 -15.02 -16.19
N PRO A 161 -12.35 -14.91 -15.52
CA PRO A 161 -12.47 -14.17 -14.28
C PRO A 161 -11.57 -14.82 -13.23
N VAL A 162 -10.46 -14.17 -12.91
CA VAL A 162 -9.51 -14.65 -11.90
C VAL A 162 -9.64 -13.81 -10.64
N ASP A 163 -10.56 -14.25 -9.79
CA ASP A 163 -10.48 -14.09 -8.33
C ASP A 163 -9.36 -14.96 -7.71
N SER A 164 -8.44 -15.48 -8.52
CA SER A 164 -7.29 -16.28 -8.07
C SER A 164 -6.14 -16.11 -9.05
N PRO A 165 -4.93 -15.72 -8.62
CA PRO A 165 -3.77 -15.73 -9.51
C PRO A 165 -3.55 -17.14 -10.05
N VAL A 166 -3.44 -17.25 -11.37
CA VAL A 166 -3.31 -18.44 -12.20
C VAL A 166 -2.67 -19.64 -11.48
N SER A 167 -3.49 -20.66 -11.18
CA SER A 167 -3.01 -21.98 -10.80
C SER A 167 -2.37 -22.64 -12.02
N LEU A 168 -1.04 -22.82 -12.00
CA LEU A 168 -0.38 -23.77 -12.89
C LEU A 168 -0.92 -25.18 -12.56
N ARG A 169 -1.86 -25.67 -13.38
CA ARG A 169 -2.31 -27.07 -13.33
C ARG A 169 -1.12 -27.98 -13.65
N PHE A 170 -0.50 -28.56 -12.62
CA PHE A 170 0.37 -29.72 -12.80
C PHE A 170 -0.47 -30.90 -13.30
N ARG A 171 -0.11 -31.47 -14.45
CA ARG A 171 -0.59 -32.78 -14.86
C ARG A 171 -0.07 -33.82 -13.85
N PRO A 172 -0.90 -34.72 -13.33
CA PRO A 172 -0.44 -35.74 -12.38
C PRO A 172 0.38 -36.78 -13.13
N GLY A 173 1.66 -36.92 -12.81
CA GLY A 173 2.54 -37.91 -13.44
C GLY A 173 3.99 -37.94 -12.96
N ASP A 174 4.60 -36.80 -12.61
CA ASP A 174 6.01 -36.77 -12.21
C ASP A 174 6.19 -36.64 -10.69
N ARG A 175 6.87 -37.64 -10.10
CA ARG A 175 7.29 -37.64 -8.69
C ARG A 175 8.52 -36.73 -8.54
N PRO A 176 8.58 -35.82 -7.55
CA PRO A 176 9.80 -35.08 -7.27
C PRO A 176 10.60 -35.76 -6.16
N GLU A 177 11.86 -36.10 -6.45
CA GLU A 177 12.90 -36.31 -5.45
C GLU A 177 13.34 -34.97 -4.85
N ALA A 178 13.79 -35.04 -3.60
CA ALA A 178 14.04 -33.95 -2.69
C ALA A 178 15.08 -32.92 -3.19
N GLN A 179 14.74 -31.63 -3.13
CA GLN A 179 15.67 -30.52 -2.85
C GLN A 179 14.89 -29.22 -2.56
N HIS A 180 14.96 -28.78 -1.30
CA HIS A 180 14.46 -27.50 -0.79
C HIS A 180 15.36 -26.35 -1.26
N ARG A 181 14.94 -25.56 -2.26
CA ARG A 181 15.45 -24.21 -2.53
C ARG A 181 14.34 -23.29 -3.06
N ASN A 182 14.04 -22.24 -2.29
CA ASN A 182 13.37 -20.97 -2.60
C ASN A 182 12.40 -20.95 -3.79
N ARG A 183 11.12 -21.22 -3.53
CA ARG A 183 9.99 -21.13 -4.48
C ARG A 183 9.12 -19.87 -4.27
N ALA A 184 9.74 -18.72 -4.03
CA ALA A 184 9.03 -17.43 -3.98
C ALA A 184 8.83 -16.76 -5.35
N PHE A 185 9.29 -17.38 -6.45
CA PHE A 185 9.40 -16.75 -7.77
C PHE A 185 8.21 -16.95 -8.71
N SER A 186 7.23 -17.80 -8.37
CA SER A 186 6.14 -18.13 -9.31
C SER A 186 5.07 -17.05 -9.46
N ASP A 187 4.82 -16.24 -8.41
CA ASP A 187 3.75 -15.22 -8.43
C ASP A 187 4.22 -13.82 -8.87
N ALA A 188 5.53 -13.58 -8.95
CA ALA A 188 6.11 -12.33 -9.50
C ALA A 188 6.01 -12.26 -11.03
N ILE A 189 5.78 -13.41 -11.69
CA ILE A 189 5.62 -13.56 -13.15
C ILE A 189 4.25 -13.05 -13.65
N VAL A 190 3.37 -12.59 -12.74
CA VAL A 190 2.08 -11.99 -13.11
C VAL A 190 2.23 -10.53 -13.59
N LEU A 191 3.40 -9.91 -13.40
CA LEU A 191 3.84 -8.79 -14.25
C LEU A 191 4.32 -9.39 -15.58
N GLU A 192 3.35 -9.80 -16.41
CA GLU A 192 3.47 -10.26 -17.79
C GLU A 192 4.77 -11.02 -18.14
N THR A 193 4.69 -12.35 -18.15
CA THR A 193 5.56 -13.28 -18.90
C THR A 193 6.43 -12.59 -19.96
N PHE A 194 7.72 -12.42 -19.66
CA PHE A 194 8.80 -12.10 -20.58
C PHE A 194 8.62 -10.86 -21.47
N ARG A 195 8.28 -9.70 -20.90
CA ARG A 195 8.61 -8.41 -21.54
C ARG A 195 9.49 -7.54 -20.62
N PRO A 196 10.65 -7.08 -21.10
CA PRO A 196 11.55 -6.23 -20.31
C PRO A 196 11.06 -4.79 -20.13
N ALA A 197 9.89 -4.41 -20.66
CA ALA A 197 9.31 -3.07 -20.48
C ALA A 197 7.79 -3.12 -20.32
N LEU A 198 7.27 -2.38 -19.35
CA LEU A 198 5.83 -2.16 -19.17
C LEU A 198 5.24 -1.48 -20.42
N THR A 199 3.96 -1.74 -20.72
CA THR A 199 3.28 -1.02 -21.82
C THR A 199 3.23 0.48 -21.54
N PRO A 200 3.24 1.35 -22.57
CA PRO A 200 3.05 2.79 -22.38
C PRO A 200 1.82 3.09 -21.53
N PHE A 201 1.91 4.10 -20.67
CA PHE A 201 0.85 4.52 -19.72
C PHE A 201 0.43 3.47 -18.69
N HIS A 202 1.14 2.35 -18.56
CA HIS A 202 0.87 1.41 -17.48
C HIS A 202 1.11 2.10 -16.12
N PRO A 203 0.12 2.16 -15.20
CA PRO A 203 0.25 2.93 -13.97
C PRO A 203 1.50 2.58 -13.14
N ALA A 204 1.89 1.30 -13.06
CA ALA A 204 3.11 0.88 -12.36
C ALA A 204 4.42 1.53 -12.84
N SER A 205 4.46 2.17 -14.01
CA SER A 205 5.64 2.92 -14.44
C SER A 205 5.92 4.13 -13.55
N SER A 206 4.95 4.58 -12.73
CA SER A 206 5.18 5.62 -11.73
C SER A 206 5.72 5.11 -10.40
N LEU A 207 5.96 3.79 -10.24
CA LEU A 207 6.46 3.23 -8.98
C LEU A 207 7.74 3.93 -8.48
N PRO A 208 8.78 4.17 -9.31
CA PRO A 208 9.97 4.89 -8.85
C PRO A 208 9.63 6.30 -8.35
N ASP A 209 8.85 7.06 -9.14
CA ASP A 209 8.38 8.40 -8.77
C ASP A 209 7.52 8.39 -7.50
N PHE A 210 6.76 7.31 -7.24
CA PHE A 210 5.96 7.13 -6.04
C PHE A 210 6.84 6.94 -4.80
N ILE A 211 7.85 6.07 -4.88
CA ILE A 211 8.83 5.88 -3.82
C ILE A 211 9.57 7.18 -3.54
N ASP A 212 9.99 7.88 -4.58
CA ASP A 212 10.64 9.18 -4.45
C ASP A 212 9.70 10.24 -3.85
N CYS A 213 8.46 10.35 -4.31
CA CYS A 213 7.52 11.35 -3.80
C CYS A 213 7.30 11.22 -2.29
N PHE A 214 7.16 9.98 -1.79
CA PHE A 214 6.89 9.73 -0.37
C PHE A 214 8.15 9.66 0.48
N GLY A 215 9.30 9.32 -0.09
CA GLY A 215 10.51 9.13 0.68
C GLY A 215 10.34 8.05 1.77
N PRO A 216 10.87 8.28 2.98
CA PRO A 216 10.65 7.38 4.12
C PRO A 216 9.17 7.13 4.48
N LEU A 217 8.27 8.06 4.15
CA LEU A 217 6.84 7.93 4.44
C LEU A 217 6.15 6.81 3.65
N ILE A 218 6.83 6.23 2.65
CA ILE A 218 6.29 5.08 1.92
C ILE A 218 6.00 3.90 2.85
N PHE A 219 6.83 3.68 3.87
CA PHE A 219 6.71 2.54 4.77
C PHE A 219 5.49 2.64 5.71
N PRO A 220 5.26 3.75 6.44
CA PRO A 220 4.03 3.90 7.22
C PRO A 220 2.77 3.91 6.34
N LEU A 221 2.83 4.48 5.13
CA LEU A 221 1.72 4.42 4.16
C LEU A 221 1.41 2.98 3.73
N TYR A 222 2.45 2.22 3.39
CA TYR A 222 2.35 0.80 3.04
C TYR A 222 1.79 -0.03 4.20
N ARG A 223 2.23 0.22 5.44
CA ARG A 223 1.70 -0.42 6.65
C ARG A 223 0.21 -0.11 6.83
N ALA A 224 -0.22 1.14 6.64
CA ALA A 224 -1.65 1.49 6.65
C ALA A 224 -2.45 0.72 5.58
N ALA A 225 -1.89 0.50 4.39
CA ALA A 225 -2.53 -0.28 3.34
C ALA A 225 -2.58 -1.80 3.63
N LEU A 226 -1.58 -2.36 4.33
CA LEU A 226 -1.61 -3.74 4.85
C LEU A 226 -2.67 -3.93 5.94
N LEU A 227 -2.91 -2.88 6.74
CA LEU A 227 -4.01 -2.83 7.71
C LEU A 227 -5.38 -2.57 7.07
N ARG A 228 -5.46 -2.58 5.73
CA ARG A 228 -6.71 -2.45 4.97
C ARG A 228 -7.51 -1.19 5.32
N LYS A 229 -6.80 -0.13 5.71
CA LYS A 229 -7.35 1.19 5.98
C LYS A 229 -7.95 1.80 4.70
N ARG A 230 -8.92 2.69 4.87
CA ARG A 230 -9.50 3.55 3.83
C ARG A 230 -8.57 4.74 3.60
N ILE A 231 -7.85 4.75 2.48
CA ILE A 231 -6.80 5.73 2.20
C ILE A 231 -7.27 6.70 1.11
N LEU A 232 -7.35 7.99 1.46
CA LEU A 232 -7.70 9.06 0.54
C LEU A 232 -6.48 9.94 0.23
N PHE A 233 -6.03 9.93 -1.01
CA PHE A 233 -5.09 10.92 -1.53
C PHE A 233 -5.84 12.21 -1.90
N MET A 234 -5.44 13.33 -1.33
CA MET A 234 -5.98 14.65 -1.61
C MET A 234 -4.90 15.49 -2.29
N GLY A 235 -5.23 16.08 -3.43
CA GLY A 235 -4.31 16.90 -4.22
C GLY A 235 -5.03 17.87 -5.14
N GLU A 236 -4.27 18.55 -5.98
CA GLU A 236 -4.80 19.43 -7.03
C GLU A 236 -4.75 18.71 -8.39
N ALA A 237 -5.54 19.17 -9.36
CA ALA A 237 -5.41 18.69 -10.74
C ALA A 237 -3.99 19.00 -11.28
N PRO A 238 -3.36 18.10 -12.05
CA PRO A 238 -3.91 16.90 -12.68
C PRO A 238 -3.98 15.68 -11.76
N VAL A 239 -5.00 14.85 -11.95
CA VAL A 239 -5.28 13.64 -11.16
C VAL A 239 -4.61 12.38 -11.69
N HIS A 240 -4.02 12.41 -12.89
CA HIS A 240 -3.32 11.24 -13.45
C HIS A 240 -2.25 10.68 -12.50
N THR A 241 -1.39 11.55 -11.95
CA THR A 241 -0.32 11.09 -11.05
C THR A 241 -0.87 10.48 -9.75
N PRO A 242 -1.79 11.15 -9.02
CA PRO A 242 -2.48 10.53 -7.89
C PRO A 242 -3.18 9.20 -8.22
N CYS A 243 -3.81 9.07 -9.39
CA CYS A 243 -4.43 7.82 -9.83
C CYS A 243 -3.39 6.69 -9.98
N ASN A 244 -2.21 7.00 -10.49
CA ASN A 244 -1.14 6.00 -10.59
C ASN A 244 -0.61 5.62 -9.19
N TYR A 245 -0.50 6.58 -8.26
CA TYR A 245 -0.13 6.28 -6.86
C TYR A 245 -1.16 5.38 -6.15
N VAL A 246 -2.46 5.55 -6.44
CA VAL A 246 -3.50 4.63 -5.97
C VAL A 246 -3.24 3.20 -6.48
N TYR A 247 -2.89 3.05 -7.76
CA TYR A 247 -2.52 1.75 -8.33
C TYR A 247 -1.28 1.18 -7.65
N ASP A 248 -0.22 1.98 -7.54
CA ASP A 248 1.07 1.58 -6.99
C ASP A 248 0.94 1.10 -5.55
N LEU A 249 0.25 1.85 -4.68
CA LEU A 249 0.03 1.43 -3.30
C LEU A 249 -0.80 0.14 -3.22
N SER A 250 -1.83 -0.01 -4.05
CA SER A 250 -2.63 -1.26 -4.12
C SER A 250 -1.78 -2.46 -4.57
N LEU A 251 -0.80 -2.22 -5.45
CA LEU A 251 0.12 -3.23 -5.96
C LEU A 251 1.14 -3.63 -4.89
N LEU A 252 1.74 -2.67 -4.19
CA LEU A 252 2.71 -2.93 -3.12
C LEU A 252 2.06 -3.63 -1.91
N ALA A 253 0.83 -3.28 -1.55
CA ALA A 253 0.09 -3.87 -0.42
C ALA A 253 -0.75 -5.11 -0.77
N SER A 254 -0.52 -5.71 -1.96
CA SER A 254 -1.13 -6.96 -2.38
C SER A 254 -0.45 -8.15 -1.71
N LEU A 255 -1.19 -9.00 -1.00
CA LEU A 255 -0.65 -10.21 -0.35
C LEU A 255 -0.34 -11.31 -1.39
N PRO A 256 0.85 -11.92 -1.34
CA PRO A 256 1.15 -13.15 -2.10
C PRO A 256 0.26 -14.33 -1.68
N ASN A 257 -0.15 -15.18 -2.64
CA ASN A 257 -0.98 -16.35 -2.35
C ASN A 257 -0.30 -17.37 -1.43
N SER A 258 1.04 -17.42 -1.45
CA SER A 258 1.82 -18.31 -0.58
C SER A 258 1.54 -18.09 0.90
N LEU A 259 1.05 -16.90 1.28
CA LEU A 259 0.70 -16.58 2.66
C LEU A 259 -0.68 -17.09 3.07
N LEU A 260 -1.54 -17.50 2.13
CA LEU A 260 -2.89 -17.99 2.43
C LEU A 260 -2.89 -19.21 3.36
N GLN A 261 -1.85 -20.04 3.28
CA GLN A 261 -1.69 -21.21 4.14
C GLN A 261 -1.41 -20.86 5.61
N LEU A 262 -0.99 -19.61 5.87
CA LEU A 262 -0.66 -19.10 7.21
C LEU A 262 -1.84 -18.37 7.86
N LEU A 263 -2.90 -18.11 7.10
CA LEU A 263 -4.03 -17.29 7.52
C LEU A 263 -5.26 -18.17 7.84
N PRO A 264 -6.11 -17.78 8.81
CA PRO A 264 -7.36 -18.48 9.08
C PRO A 264 -8.33 -18.40 7.89
N THR A 265 -8.92 -19.52 7.48
CA THR A 265 -9.74 -19.59 6.24
C THR A 265 -11.07 -18.82 6.33
N ASP A 266 -11.59 -18.62 7.54
CA ASP A 266 -12.96 -18.14 7.74
C ASP A 266 -13.08 -16.61 7.89
N ARG A 267 -11.96 -15.89 8.08
CA ARG A 267 -11.96 -14.46 8.45
C ARG A 267 -10.92 -13.61 7.72
N THR A 268 -10.40 -14.04 6.58
CA THR A 268 -9.40 -13.26 5.85
C THR A 268 -10.00 -12.03 5.17
N PRO A 269 -9.49 -10.81 5.44
CA PRO A 269 -9.77 -9.65 4.61
C PRO A 269 -9.36 -9.87 3.14
N PRO A 270 -9.85 -9.04 2.21
CA PRO A 270 -9.40 -9.09 0.82
C PRO A 270 -7.87 -9.06 0.71
N LEU A 271 -7.30 -9.92 -0.11
CA LEU A 271 -5.84 -10.02 -0.31
C LEU A 271 -5.24 -8.79 -0.98
N ARG A 272 -6.08 -7.88 -1.48
CA ARG A 272 -5.66 -6.65 -2.15
C ARG A 272 -6.59 -5.51 -1.73
N PRO A 273 -6.07 -4.30 -1.44
CA PRO A 273 -6.92 -3.12 -1.28
C PRO A 273 -7.66 -2.82 -2.58
N ARG A 274 -8.91 -2.33 -2.50
CA ARG A 274 -9.69 -1.94 -3.67
C ARG A 274 -9.26 -0.55 -4.19
N PRO A 275 -8.69 -0.42 -5.40
CA PRO A 275 -8.38 0.90 -5.94
C PRO A 275 -9.64 1.51 -6.59
N LEU A 276 -10.14 2.62 -6.05
CA LEU A 276 -11.28 3.37 -6.60
C LEU A 276 -10.86 4.50 -7.54
N PHE A 277 -9.57 4.84 -7.55
CA PHE A 277 -8.98 5.94 -8.33
C PHE A 277 -9.64 7.28 -8.01
N ASN A 278 -9.94 8.09 -9.03
CA ASN A 278 -10.56 9.39 -8.84
C ASN A 278 -12.00 9.22 -8.33
N ILE A 279 -12.26 9.80 -7.16
CA ILE A 279 -13.59 9.88 -6.55
C ILE A 279 -13.98 11.34 -6.31
N GLY A 280 -15.28 11.62 -6.36
CA GLY A 280 -15.82 12.96 -6.11
C GLY A 280 -16.95 12.96 -5.10
N ILE A 281 -17.60 14.12 -4.95
CA ILE A 281 -18.75 14.31 -4.04
C ILE A 281 -19.89 13.33 -4.35
N HIS A 282 -20.08 12.95 -5.61
CA HIS A 282 -21.11 12.02 -6.05
C HIS A 282 -20.87 10.57 -5.57
N ASP A 283 -19.65 10.23 -5.17
CA ASP A 283 -19.31 8.90 -4.65
C ASP A 283 -19.57 8.77 -3.15
N ILE A 284 -19.90 9.85 -2.43
CA ILE A 284 -20.12 9.81 -0.98
C ILE A 284 -21.15 8.74 -0.55
N PRO A 285 -22.33 8.60 -1.19
CA PRO A 285 -23.28 7.55 -0.82
C PRO A 285 -22.70 6.14 -0.98
N TYR A 286 -21.88 5.92 -2.02
CA TYR A 286 -21.20 4.65 -2.26
C TYR A 286 -20.12 4.39 -1.20
N LEU A 287 -19.30 5.39 -0.86
CA LEU A 287 -18.27 5.28 0.19
C LEU A 287 -18.88 5.01 1.57
N ALA A 288 -20.05 5.59 1.86
CA ALA A 288 -20.78 5.37 3.10
C ALA A 288 -21.45 3.99 3.19
N SER A 289 -21.53 3.24 2.08
CA SER A 289 -22.18 1.92 2.05
C SER A 289 -21.29 0.78 2.58
N PHE A 290 -19.98 1.03 2.73
CA PHE A 290 -19.03 0.05 3.22
C PHE A 290 -19.21 -0.23 4.72
N ASP A 291 -19.07 -1.50 5.10
CA ASP A 291 -19.19 -1.92 6.51
C ASP A 291 -17.88 -1.67 7.26
N THR A 292 -17.78 -0.52 7.93
CA THR A 292 -16.62 -0.15 8.74
C THR A 292 -16.40 -1.05 9.95
N THR A 293 -17.46 -1.74 10.41
CA THR A 293 -17.38 -2.65 11.57
C THR A 293 -16.84 -4.02 11.21
N ARG A 294 -16.77 -4.35 9.91
CA ARG A 294 -16.39 -5.67 9.40
C ARG A 294 -17.17 -6.82 10.07
N THR A 295 -18.42 -6.56 10.45
CA THR A 295 -19.27 -7.55 11.12
C THR A 295 -19.85 -8.56 10.12
N SER A 296 -20.12 -8.10 8.90
CA SER A 296 -20.51 -8.95 7.78
C SER A 296 -19.29 -9.27 6.92
N PHE A 297 -18.94 -10.56 6.80
CA PHE A 297 -17.87 -11.04 5.93
C PHE A 297 -18.28 -11.06 4.44
N ASN A 298 -18.79 -9.93 3.93
CA ASN A 298 -19.06 -9.75 2.50
C ASN A 298 -17.89 -8.98 1.87
N SER A 299 -17.12 -9.64 1.00
CA SER A 299 -15.98 -9.04 0.29
C SER A 299 -16.36 -7.77 -0.50
N GLU A 300 -17.58 -7.71 -1.06
CA GLU A 300 -18.08 -6.53 -1.78
C GLU A 300 -18.23 -5.31 -0.85
N LYS A 301 -18.59 -5.54 0.42
CA LYS A 301 -18.80 -4.49 1.43
C LYS A 301 -17.60 -4.26 2.34
N ASP A 302 -16.48 -4.96 2.12
CA ASP A 302 -15.26 -4.73 2.87
C ASP A 302 -14.83 -3.26 2.74
N PRO A 303 -14.49 -2.60 3.86
CA PRO A 303 -14.21 -1.18 3.87
C PRO A 303 -12.85 -0.84 3.28
N SER A 304 -12.02 -1.80 2.85
CA SER A 304 -10.69 -1.50 2.33
C SER A 304 -10.74 -0.90 0.93
N TRP A 305 -10.34 0.37 0.82
CA TRP A 305 -10.17 1.02 -0.47
C TRP A 305 -9.06 2.07 -0.44
N ILE A 306 -8.55 2.38 -1.63
CA ILE A 306 -7.57 3.44 -1.88
C ILE A 306 -8.12 4.31 -3.02
N ALA A 307 -8.18 5.62 -2.82
CA ALA A 307 -8.74 6.55 -3.78
C ALA A 307 -7.98 7.88 -3.79
N CYS A 308 -8.14 8.68 -4.84
CA CYS A 308 -7.66 10.05 -4.91
C CYS A 308 -8.80 11.02 -5.23
N SER A 309 -8.67 12.28 -4.82
CA SER A 309 -9.64 13.32 -5.14
C SER A 309 -9.01 14.70 -5.17
N THR A 310 -9.67 15.60 -5.88
CA THR A 310 -9.44 17.05 -5.84
C THR A 310 -10.52 17.80 -5.06
N ASP A 311 -11.56 17.09 -4.60
CA ASP A 311 -12.68 17.68 -3.89
C ASP A 311 -12.41 17.75 -2.38
N SER A 312 -12.03 18.95 -1.91
CA SER A 312 -11.79 19.21 -0.48
C SER A 312 -13.03 18.98 0.40
N VAL A 313 -14.24 18.89 -0.18
CA VAL A 313 -15.46 18.52 0.55
C VAL A 313 -15.34 17.13 1.20
N LEU A 314 -14.54 16.23 0.65
CA LEU A 314 -14.29 14.91 1.25
C LEU A 314 -13.48 15.02 2.54
N THR A 315 -12.55 15.97 2.68
CA THR A 315 -11.76 16.14 3.92
C THR A 315 -12.60 16.60 5.11
N MET A 316 -13.78 17.16 4.84
CA MET A 316 -14.75 17.56 5.86
C MET A 316 -15.57 16.39 6.42
N LYS A 317 -15.39 15.18 5.86
CA LYS A 317 -16.12 13.96 6.23
C LYS A 317 -15.16 12.85 6.70
N PRO A 318 -14.55 13.01 7.89
CA PRO A 318 -13.55 12.07 8.41
C PRO A 318 -14.10 10.66 8.65
N GLU A 319 -15.41 10.48 8.72
CA GLU A 319 -16.06 9.17 8.82
C GLU A 319 -15.86 8.29 7.58
N LEU A 320 -15.55 8.90 6.42
CA LEU A 320 -15.41 8.18 5.16
C LEU A 320 -14.06 7.47 5.02
N TYR A 321 -13.00 7.97 5.65
CA TYR A 321 -11.65 7.45 5.47
C TYR A 321 -10.91 7.29 6.81
N ASP A 322 -9.89 6.44 6.84
CA ASP A 322 -9.05 6.24 8.02
C ASP A 322 -7.73 7.00 7.90
N ALA A 323 -7.23 7.18 6.67
CA ALA A 323 -6.00 7.91 6.37
C ALA A 323 -6.22 8.97 5.29
N LEU A 324 -5.80 10.20 5.56
CA LEU A 324 -5.75 11.30 4.60
C LEU A 324 -4.30 11.57 4.20
N VAL A 325 -4.00 11.47 2.90
CA VAL A 325 -2.69 11.77 2.33
C VAL A 325 -2.79 13.07 1.56
N SER A 326 -2.25 14.16 2.11
CA SER A 326 -2.17 15.45 1.41
C SER A 326 -0.91 15.50 0.56
N LEU A 327 -1.09 15.48 -0.76
CA LEU A 327 -0.01 15.58 -1.73
C LEU A 327 0.51 17.03 -1.80
N PRO A 328 1.83 17.22 -1.99
CA PRO A 328 2.39 18.55 -2.12
C PRO A 328 1.98 19.18 -3.47
N PRO A 329 1.88 20.51 -3.56
CA PRO A 329 1.55 21.21 -4.81
C PRO A 329 2.60 20.96 -5.90
N LEU A 330 2.20 20.98 -7.18
CA LEU A 330 3.08 20.62 -8.30
C LEU A 330 4.37 21.46 -8.37
N TYR A 331 4.29 22.75 -8.01
CA TYR A 331 5.44 23.66 -8.02
C TYR A 331 6.52 23.27 -7.00
N SER A 332 6.20 22.47 -5.97
CA SER A 332 7.16 22.04 -4.96
C SER A 332 8.18 21.04 -5.49
N ARG A 333 7.95 20.44 -6.67
CA ARG A 333 8.91 19.53 -7.31
C ARG A 333 10.25 20.20 -7.64
N HIS A 334 10.24 21.51 -7.85
CA HIS A 334 11.43 22.32 -8.15
C HIS A 334 11.89 23.17 -6.97
N ALA A 335 11.31 22.98 -5.78
CA ALA A 335 11.76 23.67 -4.58
C ALA A 335 13.17 23.21 -4.19
N ALA A 336 13.96 24.12 -3.63
CA ALA A 336 15.33 23.80 -3.17
C ALA A 336 15.32 22.74 -2.06
N GLU A 337 14.28 22.73 -1.23
CA GLU A 337 14.05 21.69 -0.21
C GLU A 337 12.93 20.75 -0.66
N ARG A 338 13.18 19.45 -0.54
CA ARG A 338 12.23 18.40 -0.91
C ARG A 338 11.02 18.44 0.03
N THR A 339 9.86 18.71 -0.52
CA THR A 339 8.59 18.71 0.22
C THR A 339 7.91 17.36 0.09
N PHE A 340 7.77 16.65 1.20
CA PHE A 340 7.09 15.35 1.25
C PHE A 340 5.57 15.51 1.49
N PRO A 341 4.76 14.53 1.05
CA PRO A 341 3.35 14.44 1.43
C PRO A 341 3.13 14.40 2.94
N LYS A 342 1.93 14.78 3.39
CA LYS A 342 1.51 14.64 4.79
C LYS A 342 0.50 13.52 4.92
N ILE A 343 0.73 12.59 5.84
CA ILE A 343 -0.18 11.48 6.12
C ILE A 343 -0.81 11.71 7.49
N SER A 344 -2.14 11.77 7.56
CA SER A 344 -2.90 11.96 8.80
C SER A 344 -3.84 10.77 9.02
N MET A 345 -3.72 10.11 10.17
CA MET A 345 -4.62 9.04 10.59
C MET A 345 -5.74 9.62 11.45
N MET A 346 -6.97 9.21 11.13
CA MET A 346 -8.14 9.53 11.93
C MET A 346 -8.21 8.56 13.11
N GLN A 347 -8.13 9.07 14.34
CA GLN A 347 -8.43 8.27 15.52
C GLN A 347 -9.91 8.42 15.89
N ALA A 348 -10.56 7.31 16.21
CA ALA A 348 -11.92 7.31 16.70
C ALA A 348 -11.99 8.06 18.05
N ALA A 349 -12.94 8.99 18.18
CA ALA A 349 -13.17 9.70 19.43
C ALA A 349 -13.34 8.72 20.60
N THR A 350 -12.55 8.92 21.65
CA THR A 350 -12.82 8.29 22.94
C THR A 350 -13.84 9.12 23.70
N LYS A 351 -14.46 8.56 24.76
CA LYS A 351 -15.46 9.28 25.57
C LYS A 351 -14.97 10.63 26.14
N HIS A 352 -13.65 10.87 26.16
CA HIS A 352 -13.03 12.06 26.75
C HIS A 352 -12.26 12.95 25.76
N THR A 353 -12.09 12.57 24.49
CA THR A 353 -11.37 13.37 23.49
C THR A 353 -12.10 13.43 22.14
N PRO A 354 -12.22 14.61 21.51
CA PRO A 354 -12.76 14.72 20.16
C PRO A 354 -11.88 13.97 19.16
N ASN A 355 -12.42 13.66 17.97
CA ASN A 355 -11.65 13.08 16.87
C ASN A 355 -10.36 13.88 16.64
N GLN A 356 -9.22 13.27 16.92
CA GLN A 356 -7.91 13.87 16.73
C GLN A 356 -7.25 13.21 15.52
N SER A 357 -6.77 14.02 14.58
CA SER A 357 -5.92 13.55 13.49
C SER A 357 -4.49 13.48 14.00
N VAL A 358 -3.87 12.29 13.94
CA VAL A 358 -2.45 12.10 14.26
C VAL A 358 -1.67 12.04 12.97
N GLN A 359 -0.64 12.89 12.84
CA GLN A 359 0.24 12.85 11.69
C GLN A 359 1.17 11.63 11.79
N LEU A 360 1.12 10.75 10.78
CA LEU A 360 2.07 9.64 10.68
C LEU A 360 3.44 10.16 10.23
N LYS A 361 4.46 9.60 10.86
CA LYS A 361 5.87 9.81 10.54
C LYS A 361 6.52 8.46 10.25
N ALA A 362 7.60 8.49 9.47
CA ALA A 362 8.45 7.33 9.26
C ALA A 362 9.26 7.05 10.52
N THR A 363 9.53 5.78 10.80
CA THR A 363 10.44 5.42 11.90
C THR A 363 11.89 5.70 11.55
N GLN A 364 12.76 5.69 12.55
CA GLN A 364 14.20 5.79 12.30
C GLN A 364 14.69 4.60 11.45
N ARG A 365 14.13 3.40 11.63
CA ARG A 365 14.41 2.25 10.78
C ARG A 365 13.90 2.43 9.34
N ASP A 366 12.71 3.01 9.16
CA ASP A 366 12.15 3.31 7.83
C ASP A 366 13.03 4.30 7.04
N ALA A 367 13.60 5.31 7.70
CA ALA A 367 14.51 6.27 7.06
C ALA A 367 15.77 5.60 6.51
N ARG A 368 16.48 4.81 7.35
CA ARG A 368 17.66 4.03 6.92
C ARG A 368 17.31 3.07 5.79
N ARG A 369 16.19 2.36 5.92
CA ARG A 369 15.70 1.43 4.92
C ARG A 369 15.42 2.11 3.58
N TYR A 370 14.82 3.30 3.60
CA TYR A 370 14.61 4.10 2.40
C TYR A 370 15.96 4.46 1.74
N GLY A 371 16.94 4.90 2.54
CA GLY A 371 18.30 5.18 2.06
C GLY A 371 18.94 3.97 1.37
N MET A 372 18.85 2.78 1.98
CA MET A 372 19.33 1.52 1.40
C MET A 372 18.60 1.14 0.10
N LEU A 373 17.26 1.24 0.09
CA LEU A 373 16.44 0.94 -1.09
C LEU A 373 16.80 1.86 -2.26
N ARG A 374 16.92 3.18 -2.01
CA ARG A 374 17.29 4.16 -3.02
C ARG A 374 18.68 3.85 -3.60
N ARG A 375 19.65 3.50 -2.77
CA ARG A 375 20.99 3.06 -3.21
C ARG A 375 20.93 1.80 -4.08
N GLY A 376 20.13 0.81 -3.69
CA GLY A 376 19.92 -0.41 -4.48
C GLY A 376 19.30 -0.14 -5.86
N LEU A 377 18.35 0.79 -5.94
CA LEU A 377 17.66 1.13 -7.20
C LEU A 377 18.52 1.93 -8.17
N ARG A 378 19.53 2.68 -7.70
CA ARG A 378 20.48 3.39 -8.59
C ARG A 378 21.17 2.46 -9.58
N GLN A 379 21.28 1.15 -9.27
CA GLN A 379 21.85 0.15 -10.18
C GLN A 379 21.02 -0.04 -11.47
N PHE A 380 19.73 0.32 -11.44
CA PHE A 380 18.82 0.27 -12.59
C PHE A 380 18.75 1.59 -13.36
N SER A 381 19.16 2.71 -12.76
CA SER A 381 19.22 4.00 -13.43
C SER A 381 20.51 4.11 -14.25
N GLN A 382 20.42 4.58 -15.49
CA GLN A 382 21.57 4.78 -16.39
C GLN A 382 22.56 5.88 -15.91
N ASP A 383 22.32 6.50 -14.77
CA ASP A 383 23.10 7.61 -14.19
C ASP A 383 24.43 7.18 -13.53
N ARG A 384 25.07 6.14 -14.07
CA ARG A 384 26.33 5.56 -13.56
C ARG A 384 27.57 6.48 -13.69
N LEU A 385 27.43 7.74 -14.07
CA LEU A 385 28.57 8.58 -14.47
C LEU A 385 28.79 9.86 -13.67
N VAL A 386 27.98 10.19 -12.66
CA VAL A 386 28.26 11.37 -11.83
C VAL A 386 27.88 11.11 -10.37
N SER A 387 28.87 11.12 -9.47
CA SER A 387 28.75 11.12 -7.99
C SER A 387 28.74 9.75 -7.28
N GLU A 388 29.90 9.10 -7.24
CA GLU A 388 30.10 7.82 -6.51
C GLU A 388 30.78 7.97 -5.12
N ALA A 389 31.04 9.16 -4.57
CA ALA A 389 31.85 9.22 -3.33
C ALA A 389 31.58 10.32 -2.29
N GLU A 390 30.85 11.41 -2.58
CA GLU A 390 30.81 12.55 -1.65
C GLU A 390 29.44 12.89 -1.04
N ASP A 391 28.34 12.21 -1.41
CA ASP A 391 26.96 12.63 -1.04
C ASP A 391 26.14 11.58 -0.23
N ASP A 392 26.71 10.41 0.07
CA ASP A 392 25.92 9.27 0.61
C ASP A 392 25.81 9.27 2.15
N SER A 393 26.81 9.79 2.89
CA SER A 393 26.73 9.99 4.35
C SER A 393 25.84 11.17 4.73
N ASP A 394 25.92 12.25 3.96
CA ASP A 394 25.20 13.49 4.24
C ASP A 394 23.71 13.37 3.90
N THR A 395 23.33 12.53 2.93
CA THR A 395 21.91 12.33 2.60
C THR A 395 21.14 11.46 3.60
N ASP A 396 21.77 10.47 4.24
CA ASP A 396 21.08 9.61 5.23
C ASP A 396 20.92 10.31 6.60
N SER A 397 21.94 11.10 6.99
CA SER A 397 21.90 11.94 8.19
C SER A 397 20.90 13.10 8.08
N THR A 398 20.78 13.71 6.89
CA THR A 398 19.74 14.73 6.61
C THR A 398 18.33 14.15 6.57
N LEU A 399 18.15 12.90 6.14
CA LEU A 399 16.85 12.22 6.17
C LEU A 399 16.44 11.84 7.60
N SER A 400 17.37 11.35 8.42
CA SER A 400 17.08 10.95 9.81
C SER A 400 16.67 12.12 10.71
N SER A 401 17.10 13.34 10.36
CA SER A 401 16.73 14.60 11.02
C SER A 401 15.54 15.33 10.35
N SER A 402 14.96 14.74 9.31
CA SER A 402 13.85 15.31 8.56
C SER A 402 12.56 15.36 9.40
N PRO A 403 11.71 16.40 9.27
CA PRO A 403 10.47 16.51 10.05
C PRO A 403 9.46 15.37 9.82
N VAL A 404 9.63 14.61 8.72
CA VAL A 404 8.78 13.46 8.37
C VAL A 404 9.21 12.16 9.07
N VAL A 405 10.36 12.15 9.73
CA VAL A 405 10.85 11.02 10.54
C VAL A 405 10.58 11.33 12.01
N GLU A 406 10.22 10.31 12.78
CA GLU A 406 10.06 10.43 14.23
C GLU A 406 11.40 10.78 14.90
N PRO A 407 11.43 11.63 15.95
CA PRO A 407 12.64 11.82 16.73
C PRO A 407 13.03 10.50 17.41
N GLN A 408 14.31 10.33 17.73
CA GLN A 408 14.74 9.19 18.53
C GLN A 408 13.96 9.14 19.86
N SER A 409 13.43 7.97 20.21
CA SER A 409 12.68 7.80 21.44
C SER A 409 13.58 7.95 22.67
N TRP A 410 13.01 8.43 23.78
CA TRP A 410 13.75 8.55 25.04
C TRP A 410 14.28 7.21 25.53
N ALA A 411 13.52 6.13 25.38
CA ALA A 411 13.96 4.78 25.71
C ALA A 411 15.22 4.39 24.92
N ARG A 412 15.24 4.69 23.61
CA ARG A 412 16.42 4.48 22.78
C ARG A 412 17.59 5.35 23.24
N LEU A 413 17.39 6.66 23.43
CA LEU A 413 18.44 7.57 23.90
C LEU A 413 19.02 7.16 25.26
N ALA A 414 18.19 6.72 26.19
CA ALA A 414 18.62 6.24 27.49
C ALA A 414 19.44 4.95 27.37
N TYR A 415 19.00 4.02 26.52
CA TYR A 415 19.74 2.79 26.23
C TYR A 415 21.11 3.10 25.62
N THR A 416 21.16 3.89 24.55
CA THR A 416 22.41 4.22 23.86
C THR A 416 23.36 4.99 24.77
N SER A 417 22.84 5.93 25.57
CA SER A 417 23.63 6.63 26.58
C SER A 417 24.19 5.66 27.62
N PHE A 418 23.35 4.75 28.16
CA PHE A 418 23.80 3.76 29.13
C PHE A 418 24.89 2.84 28.54
N ILE A 419 24.72 2.36 27.31
CA ILE A 419 25.73 1.55 26.62
C ILE A 419 27.02 2.35 26.42
N TRP A 420 26.95 3.61 26.01
CA TRP A 420 28.12 4.49 25.87
C TRP A 420 28.87 4.67 27.20
N TRP A 421 28.14 4.88 28.30
CA TRP A 421 28.72 4.95 29.65
C TRP A 421 29.33 3.61 30.06
N ALA A 422 28.64 2.49 29.81
CA ALA A 422 29.10 1.15 30.14
C ALA A 422 30.31 0.71 29.30
N SER A 423 30.42 1.20 28.06
CA SER A 423 31.55 0.96 27.15
C SER A 423 32.69 1.96 27.31
N ALA A 424 32.71 2.74 28.39
CA ALA A 424 33.78 3.68 28.73
C ALA A 424 34.13 4.69 27.63
N GLY A 425 33.13 5.18 26.89
CA GLY A 425 33.30 6.28 25.94
C GLY A 425 33.79 5.87 24.55
N GLU A 426 33.78 4.59 24.21
CA GLU A 426 33.89 4.15 22.82
C GLU A 426 32.72 4.72 22.00
N ASN A 427 32.99 5.29 20.82
CA ASN A 427 31.96 5.85 19.92
C ASN A 427 31.10 4.71 19.36
N ARG A 428 30.12 4.27 20.14
CA ARG A 428 29.13 3.27 19.73
C ARG A 428 27.87 4.01 19.31
N ASP A 429 27.52 3.92 18.03
CA ASP A 429 26.31 4.54 17.46
C ASP A 429 25.06 3.71 17.84
N GLY A 430 24.80 3.59 19.13
CA GLY A 430 23.58 2.98 19.64
C GLY A 430 23.63 1.49 19.95
N LEU A 431 22.77 0.68 19.31
CA LEU A 431 22.61 -0.78 19.57
C LEU A 431 23.98 -1.48 19.66
N SER A 432 24.07 -2.67 20.27
CA SER A 432 25.35 -3.41 20.19
C SER A 432 25.75 -3.57 18.71
N GLU A 433 27.04 -3.51 18.38
CA GLU A 433 27.51 -3.61 16.98
C GLU A 433 26.89 -4.82 16.26
N GLU A 434 26.72 -5.93 16.98
CA GLU A 434 26.06 -7.15 16.51
C GLU A 434 24.58 -6.93 16.14
N GLU A 435 23.82 -6.16 16.93
CA GLU A 435 22.40 -5.87 16.66
C GLU A 435 22.22 -4.92 15.47
N GLU A 436 23.10 -3.93 15.32
CA GLU A 436 23.07 -3.03 14.16
C GLU A 436 23.47 -3.76 12.88
N GLU A 437 24.55 -4.54 12.92
CA GLU A 437 24.96 -5.40 11.80
C GLU A 437 23.86 -6.37 11.39
N GLN A 438 23.16 -6.98 12.36
CA GLN A 438 22.01 -7.85 12.09
C GLN A 438 20.87 -7.10 11.40
N GLN A 439 20.54 -5.88 11.84
CA GLN A 439 19.51 -5.07 11.19
C GLN A 439 19.89 -4.74 9.74
N ILE A 440 21.14 -4.33 9.51
CA ILE A 440 21.66 -4.04 8.18
C ILE A 440 21.64 -5.30 7.30
N GLU A 441 22.05 -6.45 7.84
CA GLU A 441 22.03 -7.72 7.12
C GLU A 441 20.59 -8.11 6.71
N GLN A 442 19.63 -7.97 7.63
CA GLN A 442 18.21 -8.23 7.35
C GLN A 442 17.68 -7.31 6.23
N ASP A 443 17.93 -6.00 6.33
CA ASP A 443 17.46 -5.06 5.31
C ASP A 443 18.19 -5.27 3.97
N THR A 444 19.45 -5.72 3.98
CA THR A 444 20.21 -6.11 2.77
C THR A 444 19.63 -7.36 2.11
N ARG A 445 19.14 -8.35 2.88
CA ARG A 445 18.48 -9.55 2.32
C ARG A 445 17.22 -9.19 1.52
N LEU A 446 16.51 -8.11 1.88
CA LEU A 446 15.38 -7.60 1.09
C LEU A 446 15.83 -7.11 -0.29
N LEU A 447 17.03 -6.53 -0.39
CA LEU A 447 17.63 -6.04 -1.64
C LEU A 447 18.22 -7.14 -2.52
N ALA A 448 18.44 -8.36 -2.01
CA ALA A 448 19.03 -9.43 -2.80
C ALA A 448 18.24 -9.75 -4.10
N SER A 449 16.92 -9.52 -4.16
CA SER A 449 16.16 -9.58 -5.42
C SER A 449 16.52 -8.44 -6.35
N VAL A 450 16.60 -7.23 -5.82
CA VAL A 450 16.94 -6.02 -6.57
C VAL A 450 18.30 -6.21 -7.25
N GLU A 451 19.29 -6.72 -6.52
CA GLU A 451 20.62 -7.00 -7.08
C GLU A 451 20.65 -8.16 -8.08
N SER A 452 19.91 -9.25 -7.80
CA SER A 452 19.82 -10.40 -8.72
C SER A 452 19.17 -10.04 -10.06
N LEU A 453 18.20 -9.11 -10.05
CA LEU A 453 17.53 -8.59 -11.24
C LEU A 453 18.43 -7.59 -11.99
N ALA A 454 19.25 -6.82 -11.26
CA ALA A 454 20.23 -5.91 -11.86
C ALA A 454 21.40 -6.67 -12.54
N HIS A 455 21.80 -7.82 -11.99
CA HIS A 455 22.94 -8.62 -12.47
C HIS A 455 22.55 -10.10 -12.67
N PRO A 456 21.86 -10.45 -13.77
CA PRO A 456 21.53 -11.84 -14.05
C PRO A 456 22.81 -12.69 -14.23
N PRO A 457 22.89 -13.91 -13.66
CA PRO A 457 24.09 -14.73 -13.74
C PRO A 457 24.41 -15.13 -15.18
N SER A 458 25.65 -14.87 -15.62
CA SER A 458 26.16 -15.09 -16.98
C SER A 458 26.18 -16.55 -17.49
N ASN A 459 25.58 -17.50 -16.76
CA ASN A 459 25.70 -18.94 -17.01
C ASN A 459 24.49 -19.58 -17.74
N SER A 460 23.65 -18.81 -18.44
CA SER A 460 22.70 -19.38 -19.42
C SER A 460 23.36 -19.55 -20.80
N ILE A 461 24.36 -20.44 -20.90
CA ILE A 461 24.87 -20.93 -22.19
C ILE A 461 23.83 -21.93 -22.73
N GLY A 462 22.90 -21.44 -23.55
CA GLY A 462 21.88 -22.27 -24.20
C GLY A 462 21.17 -21.54 -25.33
N ARG A 463 21.68 -21.71 -26.56
CA ARG A 463 21.21 -21.17 -27.86
C ARG A 463 21.46 -19.67 -28.12
N ARG A 464 22.62 -19.38 -28.71
CA ARG A 464 22.89 -18.16 -29.50
C ARG A 464 21.87 -18.06 -30.64
N SER A 465 20.97 -17.08 -30.56
CA SER A 465 20.41 -16.41 -31.74
C SER A 465 21.30 -15.19 -32.02
N ILE A 466 21.70 -15.01 -33.27
CA ILE A 466 22.55 -13.90 -33.71
C ILE A 466 21.65 -12.69 -33.96
N HIS A 467 21.36 -11.94 -32.91
CA HIS A 467 20.89 -10.55 -33.00
C HIS A 467 21.51 -9.77 -31.84
N PRO A 468 22.19 -8.63 -32.08
CA PRO A 468 22.65 -7.76 -31.01
C PRO A 468 21.45 -6.94 -30.51
N GLU A 469 20.61 -7.54 -29.68
CA GLU A 469 19.69 -6.78 -28.84
C GLU A 469 20.44 -6.44 -27.54
N GLU A 470 20.36 -5.16 -27.14
CA GLU A 470 20.94 -4.66 -25.89
C GLU A 470 20.52 -5.55 -24.71
N PRO A 471 21.39 -5.77 -23.70
CA PRO A 471 21.01 -6.55 -22.53
C PRO A 471 19.88 -5.80 -21.80
N GLY A 472 18.65 -6.29 -21.97
CA GLY A 472 17.46 -5.68 -21.39
C GLY A 472 17.59 -5.60 -19.87
N GLN A 473 17.94 -4.42 -19.36
CA GLN A 473 17.86 -4.11 -17.94
C GLN A 473 16.40 -4.32 -17.51
N GLN A 474 16.19 -5.13 -16.48
CA GLN A 474 14.84 -5.30 -15.95
C GLN A 474 14.36 -3.97 -15.32
N PRO A 475 13.09 -3.59 -15.49
CA PRO A 475 12.57 -2.32 -14.98
C PRO A 475 12.67 -2.25 -13.45
N ALA A 476 13.07 -1.09 -12.91
CA ALA A 476 13.17 -0.81 -11.47
C ALA A 476 11.84 -1.09 -10.73
N GLU A 477 10.72 -0.98 -11.43
CA GLU A 477 9.36 -1.30 -11.01
C GLU A 477 9.23 -2.74 -10.51
N ILE A 478 9.83 -3.71 -11.22
CA ILE A 478 9.76 -5.13 -10.83
C ILE A 478 10.55 -5.36 -9.55
N ALA A 479 11.72 -4.72 -9.44
CA ALA A 479 12.57 -4.79 -8.26
C ALA A 479 11.85 -4.22 -7.02
N LEU A 480 11.15 -3.10 -7.17
CA LEU A 480 10.31 -2.49 -6.14
C LEU A 480 9.18 -3.42 -5.68
N VAL A 481 8.42 -4.00 -6.62
CA VAL A 481 7.34 -4.93 -6.27
C VAL A 481 7.89 -6.16 -5.55
N ALA A 482 9.03 -6.70 -6.00
CA ALA A 482 9.69 -7.84 -5.37
C ALA A 482 10.15 -7.52 -3.94
N TYR A 483 10.73 -6.32 -3.74
CA TYR A 483 11.17 -5.83 -2.45
C TYR A 483 10.01 -5.78 -1.43
N PHE A 484 8.90 -5.11 -1.77
CA PHE A 484 7.77 -4.99 -0.86
C PHE A 484 7.08 -6.34 -0.60
N ARG A 485 6.99 -7.24 -1.59
CA ARG A 485 6.44 -8.59 -1.38
C ARG A 485 7.28 -9.42 -0.41
N ARG A 486 8.61 -9.30 -0.46
CA ARG A 486 9.50 -9.95 0.51
C ARG A 486 9.28 -9.39 1.90
N LEU A 487 9.18 -8.06 2.02
CA LEU A 487 8.86 -7.41 3.28
C LEU A 487 7.50 -7.88 3.82
N THR A 488 6.46 -7.96 2.99
CA THR A 488 5.15 -8.53 3.38
C THR A 488 5.32 -9.97 3.87
N THR A 489 6.04 -10.80 3.12
CA THR A 489 6.22 -12.22 3.46
C THR A 489 6.93 -12.38 4.78
N GLN A 490 8.00 -11.61 5.02
CA GLN A 490 8.75 -11.60 6.27
C GLN A 490 7.84 -11.23 7.45
N ILE A 491 7.08 -10.13 7.35
CA ILE A 491 6.13 -9.71 8.39
C ILE A 491 5.11 -10.81 8.72
N PHE A 492 4.44 -11.36 7.70
CA PHE A 492 3.38 -12.34 7.90
C PHE A 492 3.88 -13.70 8.39
N VAL A 493 5.05 -14.15 7.93
CA VAL A 493 5.65 -15.41 8.39
C VAL A 493 6.06 -15.31 9.86
N THR A 494 6.68 -14.20 10.26
CA THR A 494 7.07 -13.98 11.67
C THR A 494 5.84 -13.93 12.57
N LEU A 495 4.78 -13.21 12.20
CA LEU A 495 3.54 -13.18 12.98
C LEU A 495 2.83 -14.53 13.02
N ALA A 496 2.77 -15.27 11.92
CA ALA A 496 2.24 -16.63 11.91
C ALA A 496 3.01 -17.54 12.89
N GLY A 497 4.33 -17.37 12.97
CA GLY A 497 5.17 -18.03 13.97
C GLY A 497 4.80 -17.64 15.40
N ALA A 498 4.61 -16.35 15.68
CA ALA A 498 4.18 -15.87 17.00
C ALA A 498 2.83 -16.44 17.43
N VAL A 499 1.84 -16.44 16.52
CA VAL A 499 0.52 -17.04 16.74
C VAL A 499 0.64 -18.54 17.03
N ALA A 500 1.41 -19.28 16.22
CA ALA A 500 1.60 -20.72 16.40
C ALA A 500 2.29 -21.08 17.73
N ARG A 501 3.24 -20.24 18.18
CA ARG A 501 3.86 -20.40 19.52
C ARG A 501 2.84 -20.23 20.63
N ASN A 502 1.95 -19.24 20.52
CA ASN A 502 0.86 -19.06 21.48
C ASN A 502 -0.08 -20.27 21.50
N ASP A 503 -0.50 -20.76 20.33
CA ASP A 503 -1.40 -21.92 20.22
C ASP A 503 -0.80 -23.19 20.83
N SER A 504 0.54 -23.32 20.80
CA SER A 504 1.23 -24.45 21.41
C SER A 504 1.30 -24.34 22.94
N ARG A 505 1.38 -23.12 23.48
CA ARG A 505 1.43 -22.86 24.93
C ARG A 505 0.10 -23.24 25.59
N ASP A 506 -1.02 -22.82 24.99
CA ASP A 506 -2.36 -23.10 25.51
C ASP A 506 -2.62 -24.62 25.64
N ARG A 507 -2.10 -25.42 24.69
CA ARG A 507 -2.24 -26.88 24.73
C ARG A 507 -1.42 -27.57 25.83
N HIS A 508 -0.34 -26.94 26.29
CA HIS A 508 0.52 -27.51 27.34
C HIS A 508 0.01 -27.19 28.75
N GLU A 509 -0.76 -26.11 28.92
CA GLU A 509 -1.39 -25.77 30.20
C GLU A 509 -2.62 -26.66 30.50
N ASP A 510 -3.26 -27.24 29.48
CA ASP A 510 -4.39 -28.16 29.63
C ASP A 510 -4.01 -29.61 30.01
N ASP A 511 -2.75 -30.05 29.83
CA ASP A 511 -2.31 -31.46 30.00
C ASP A 511 -1.60 -31.74 31.35
N PHE A 512 -1.23 -30.71 32.12
CA PHE A 512 -0.53 -30.89 33.39
C PHE A 512 -1.24 -30.21 34.56
N GLY A 513 -2.21 -30.91 35.12
CA GLY A 513 -2.53 -30.76 36.53
C GLY A 513 -1.31 -31.13 37.39
N ASP A 514 -0.83 -30.16 38.15
CA ASP A 514 0.16 -30.28 39.23
C ASP A 514 1.51 -30.90 38.89
N THR A 515 2.52 -30.08 38.49
CA THR A 515 3.89 -30.23 39.04
C THR A 515 4.81 -29.02 38.78
N TYR A 516 5.37 -28.50 39.88
CA TYR A 516 6.50 -27.56 40.03
C TYR A 516 6.62 -26.37 39.06
N ASN A 517 6.16 -25.24 39.59
CA ASN A 517 6.27 -23.89 39.05
C ASN A 517 7.73 -23.41 39.03
N ASP A 518 8.30 -23.22 37.84
CA ASP A 518 9.52 -22.41 37.60
C ASP A 518 9.20 -21.36 36.51
N ALA A 519 8.06 -20.67 36.67
CA ALA A 519 7.69 -19.54 35.86
C ALA A 519 8.35 -18.26 36.41
N PRO A 520 8.95 -17.39 35.56
CA PRO A 520 9.36 -16.07 35.99
C PRO A 520 8.13 -15.26 36.42
N TYR A 521 8.21 -14.64 37.61
CA TYR A 521 7.18 -13.79 38.20
C TYR A 521 6.59 -12.80 37.16
N GLN A 522 5.30 -12.95 36.84
CA GLN A 522 4.46 -11.98 36.14
C GLN A 522 3.63 -11.23 37.20
N ASP A 523 3.70 -9.90 37.22
CA ASP A 523 2.87 -9.08 38.10
C ASP A 523 1.46 -8.93 37.52
N ASP A 524 0.45 -9.18 38.35
CA ASP A 524 -0.99 -9.02 38.10
C ASP A 524 -1.33 -7.58 37.66
N PRO A 525 -2.23 -7.35 36.68
CA PRO A 525 -2.62 -6.02 36.22
C PRO A 525 -3.67 -5.33 37.13
N ALA A 526 -3.80 -5.75 38.39
CA ALA A 526 -4.97 -5.42 39.21
C ALA A 526 -4.86 -4.14 40.06
N ASP A 527 -3.78 -3.37 39.97
CA ASP A 527 -3.64 -2.08 40.66
C ASP A 527 -3.14 -1.00 39.69
N ASP A 528 -4.02 -0.51 38.81
CA ASP A 528 -3.83 0.77 38.10
C ASP A 528 -5.00 1.72 38.38
N ASP A 529 -5.16 2.07 39.66
CA ASP A 529 -5.83 3.30 40.06
C ASP A 529 -4.76 4.39 40.23
N THR A 530 -4.28 4.99 39.13
CA THR A 530 -3.61 6.29 39.19
C THR A 530 -4.06 7.24 38.08
N ASP A 531 -5.17 7.91 38.37
CA ASP A 531 -5.53 9.22 37.84
C ASP A 531 -4.46 10.25 38.27
N LEU A 532 -3.57 10.66 37.35
CA LEU A 532 -2.64 11.78 37.59
C LEU A 532 -2.54 12.70 36.37
N SER A 533 -3.50 13.61 36.29
CA SER A 533 -3.40 14.90 35.63
C SER A 533 -2.17 15.69 36.13
N LEU A 534 -1.26 16.02 35.20
CA LEU A 534 -0.11 16.88 35.44
C LEU A 534 -0.52 18.36 35.55
N SER A 535 -0.41 18.92 36.76
CA SER A 535 -0.26 20.37 36.94
C SER A 535 0.65 20.67 38.13
N MET A 536 1.88 21.12 37.83
CA MET A 536 2.76 21.79 38.79
C MET A 536 2.23 23.20 39.09
N PRO A 537 2.34 23.70 40.34
CA PRO A 537 3.46 24.60 40.61
C PRO A 537 4.12 24.49 42.01
N ARG A 538 5.37 24.97 42.05
CA ARG A 538 6.29 25.23 43.18
C ARG A 538 5.64 25.81 44.45
N GLN A 539 6.09 25.40 45.64
CA GLN A 539 6.79 26.24 46.67
C GLN A 539 6.95 25.56 48.07
N SER A 540 8.17 25.71 48.63
CA SER A 540 8.58 25.83 50.06
C SER A 540 8.30 24.77 51.16
N ILE A 541 9.39 24.33 51.79
CA ILE A 541 9.61 23.73 53.15
C ILE A 541 9.28 24.81 54.23
N PRO A 542 8.75 24.55 55.47
CA PRO A 542 9.38 23.73 56.54
C PRO A 542 8.51 23.04 57.64
N GLY A 543 9.17 22.17 58.43
CA GLY A 543 8.77 21.75 59.81
C GLY A 543 8.21 20.32 59.88
N ASP A 544 8.96 19.32 60.36
CA ASP A 544 9.12 18.93 61.78
C ASP A 544 7.86 18.29 62.39
N ASP A 545 7.85 16.96 62.53
CA ASP A 545 7.72 16.28 63.82
C ASP A 545 7.68 14.76 63.65
N GLY A 546 8.42 14.07 64.50
CA GLY A 546 8.65 12.64 64.41
C GLY A 546 7.58 11.75 65.06
N ASN A 547 7.82 10.46 64.81
CA ASN A 547 7.57 9.30 65.67
C ASN A 547 6.42 8.34 65.27
N THR A 548 6.83 7.07 65.10
CA THR A 548 6.08 5.80 65.24
C THR A 548 5.46 5.14 63.99
N PRO A 549 5.35 3.80 63.92
CA PRO A 549 6.43 2.95 63.40
C PRO A 549 5.98 1.96 62.31
N LEU A 550 6.99 1.36 61.68
CA LEU A 550 6.93 0.26 60.73
C LEU A 550 6.27 -1.01 61.30
N LEU A 551 5.52 -1.70 60.43
CA LEU A 551 4.99 -3.06 60.54
C LEU A 551 3.90 -3.33 61.59
N ARG A 552 2.67 -3.58 61.10
CA ARG A 552 1.67 -4.34 61.83
C ARG A 552 0.93 -5.35 60.95
N GLN A 553 1.39 -6.59 61.08
CA GLN A 553 0.73 -7.84 60.72
C GLN A 553 -0.67 -7.97 61.35
N ARG A 554 -1.68 -8.38 60.55
CA ARG A 554 -2.94 -9.06 60.94
C ARG A 554 -3.88 -9.05 59.71
N SER A 555 -4.76 -10.00 59.44
CA SER A 555 -5.07 -11.37 59.88
C SER A 555 -6.34 -11.75 59.11
N ASN A 556 -6.45 -13.02 58.71
CA ASN A 556 -7.64 -13.62 58.11
C ASN A 556 -8.96 -13.22 58.79
N ALA A 557 -9.97 -12.86 57.99
CA ALA A 557 -11.34 -13.38 58.07
C ALA A 557 -12.27 -12.61 57.11
N ASN A 558 -12.82 -13.27 56.09
CA ASN A 558 -14.26 -13.51 56.06
C ASN A 558 -14.70 -14.43 54.92
N ILE A 559 -15.41 -15.46 55.36
CA ILE A 559 -16.24 -16.38 54.60
C ILE A 559 -17.50 -15.63 54.14
N SER A 560 -17.87 -15.75 52.87
CA SER A 560 -19.28 -15.85 52.50
C SER A 560 -19.47 -16.67 51.23
N SER A 561 -20.48 -17.51 51.30
CA SER A 561 -20.76 -18.70 50.50
C SER A 561 -21.49 -18.43 49.19
N HIS A 562 -21.12 -19.20 48.17
CA HIS A 562 -21.92 -19.75 47.06
C HIS A 562 -23.31 -19.16 46.76
N ARG A 563 -23.54 -18.83 45.48
CA ARG A 563 -24.65 -19.40 44.70
C ARG A 563 -24.35 -19.40 43.19
N ARG A 564 -24.16 -20.60 42.65
CA ARG A 564 -24.25 -20.92 41.22
C ARG A 564 -25.71 -20.77 40.76
N SER A 565 -25.92 -20.11 39.63
CA SER A 565 -27.02 -20.42 38.71
C SER A 565 -26.49 -20.46 37.28
N ARG A 566 -26.50 -21.66 36.71
CA ARG A 566 -26.16 -21.99 35.32
C ARG A 566 -27.17 -21.35 34.35
N SER A 567 -26.66 -20.80 33.23
CA SER A 567 -26.82 -21.32 31.85
C SER A 567 -27.01 -20.21 30.81
N ALA A 568 -26.01 -20.00 29.93
CA ALA A 568 -26.14 -19.96 28.47
C ALA A 568 -24.81 -19.49 27.84
N GLN A 569 -24.24 -20.35 26.96
CA GLN A 569 -23.14 -20.12 26.02
C GLN A 569 -21.74 -19.78 26.58
N GLU A 570 -20.90 -20.82 26.65
CA GLU A 570 -19.44 -20.69 26.72
C GLU A 570 -18.88 -20.26 25.35
N PRO A 571 -18.01 -19.23 25.27
CA PRO A 571 -16.94 -19.20 24.29
C PRO A 571 -15.71 -19.88 24.93
N THR A 572 -15.41 -21.10 24.50
CA THR A 572 -14.15 -21.77 24.83
C THR A 572 -13.14 -21.52 23.72
N GLU A 573 -12.34 -20.47 23.86
CA GLU A 573 -11.00 -20.30 23.28
C GLU A 573 -10.24 -19.42 24.28
N SER A 574 -9.05 -19.84 24.70
CA SER A 574 -8.15 -19.12 25.60
C SER A 574 -7.90 -17.70 25.09
N ASP A 575 -8.47 -16.69 25.75
CA ASP A 575 -8.42 -15.28 25.32
C ASP A 575 -7.11 -14.59 25.73
N ASP A 576 -6.03 -15.36 25.82
CA ASP A 576 -4.71 -14.83 26.12
C ASP A 576 -4.14 -14.15 24.87
N PRO A 577 -3.72 -12.87 24.99
CA PRO A 577 -3.23 -12.11 23.85
C PRO A 577 -1.92 -12.71 23.32
N VAL A 578 -1.83 -12.80 22.00
CA VAL A 578 -0.61 -13.29 21.32
C VAL A 578 0.56 -12.39 21.68
N THR A 579 1.57 -12.96 22.33
CA THR A 579 2.77 -12.22 22.70
C THR A 579 3.73 -12.10 21.51
N ILE A 580 4.00 -10.87 21.08
CA ILE A 580 4.97 -10.52 20.04
C ILE A 580 6.24 -10.03 20.74
N THR A 581 7.32 -10.80 20.61
CA THR A 581 8.59 -10.48 21.28
C THR A 581 9.36 -9.38 20.55
N ILE A 582 10.36 -8.80 21.22
CA ILE A 582 11.31 -7.86 20.60
C ILE A 582 12.05 -8.50 19.41
N ALA A 583 12.36 -9.80 19.50
CA ALA A 583 12.99 -10.54 18.41
C ALA A 583 12.06 -10.65 17.20
N ASP A 584 10.77 -10.89 17.41
CA ASP A 584 9.78 -10.89 16.32
C ASP A 584 9.67 -9.49 15.68
N MET A 585 9.67 -8.42 16.47
CA MET A 585 9.67 -7.04 15.95
C MET A 585 10.91 -6.76 15.08
N ALA A 586 12.08 -7.19 15.55
CA ALA A 586 13.33 -7.06 14.80
C ALA A 586 13.26 -7.87 13.49
N GLU A 587 12.84 -9.15 13.57
CA GLU A 587 12.70 -10.06 12.44
C GLU A 587 11.66 -9.59 11.42
N MET A 588 10.57 -8.93 11.83
CA MET A 588 9.60 -8.34 10.91
C MET A 588 10.14 -7.13 10.13
N GLY A 589 11.29 -6.59 10.52
CA GLY A 589 11.77 -5.33 9.95
C GLY A 589 11.16 -4.10 10.61
N LEU A 590 10.58 -4.19 11.79
CA LEU A 590 9.96 -3.05 12.49
C LEU A 590 10.93 -2.39 13.47
N ASP A 591 10.67 -1.12 13.84
CA ASP A 591 11.42 -0.43 14.89
C ASP A 591 10.86 -0.78 16.27
N MET A 592 11.61 -1.57 17.03
CA MET A 592 11.25 -2.01 18.40
C MET A 592 11.02 -0.84 19.38
N TRP A 593 11.58 0.34 19.09
CA TRP A 593 11.45 1.53 19.93
C TRP A 593 10.29 2.44 19.52
N SER A 594 9.67 2.20 18.36
CA SER A 594 8.57 3.03 17.85
C SER A 594 7.22 2.53 18.35
N ALA A 595 6.44 3.43 18.96
CA ALA A 595 5.07 3.11 19.37
C ALA A 595 4.16 2.80 18.16
N THR A 596 4.38 3.47 17.03
CA THR A 596 3.59 3.29 15.80
C THR A 596 3.76 1.89 15.24
N ASP A 597 4.98 1.37 15.24
CA ASP A 597 5.26 0.02 14.73
C ASP A 597 4.73 -1.08 15.67
N ARG A 598 4.71 -0.84 16.99
CA ARG A 598 4.06 -1.75 17.95
C ARG A 598 2.55 -1.84 17.70
N ILE A 599 1.88 -0.68 17.62
CA ILE A 599 0.44 -0.61 17.31
C ILE A 599 0.15 -1.29 15.96
N PHE A 600 1.00 -1.07 14.96
CA PHE A 600 0.86 -1.75 13.67
C PHE A 600 0.89 -3.28 13.81
N ALA A 601 1.86 -3.83 14.54
CA ALA A 601 1.97 -5.28 14.71
C ALA A 601 0.73 -5.87 15.40
N GLU A 602 0.24 -5.21 16.46
CA GLU A 602 -0.97 -5.61 17.19
C GLU A 602 -2.23 -5.54 16.32
N GLU A 603 -2.44 -4.42 15.61
CA GLU A 603 -3.56 -4.26 14.69
C GLU A 603 -3.50 -5.26 13.53
N LEU A 604 -2.29 -5.63 13.06
CA LEU A 604 -2.13 -6.57 11.97
C LEU A 604 -2.53 -8.00 12.40
N VAL A 605 -2.17 -8.42 13.61
CA VAL A 605 -2.64 -9.71 14.17
C VAL A 605 -4.15 -9.70 14.35
N SER A 606 -4.71 -8.62 14.90
CA SER A 606 -6.16 -8.47 15.06
C SER A 606 -6.90 -8.54 13.74
N LEU A 607 -6.41 -7.86 12.70
CA LEU A 607 -7.05 -7.83 11.39
C LEU A 607 -6.97 -9.17 10.63
N TRP A 608 -5.79 -9.81 10.62
CA TRP A 608 -5.53 -10.96 9.75
C TRP A 608 -5.73 -12.32 10.44
N TRP A 609 -5.56 -12.40 11.75
CA TRP A 609 -5.81 -13.60 12.54
C TRP A 609 -7.06 -13.53 13.42
N GLY A 610 -7.64 -12.34 13.62
CA GLY A 610 -8.81 -12.17 14.48
C GLY A 610 -8.52 -12.33 15.97
N ARG A 611 -7.25 -12.17 16.38
CA ARG A 611 -6.78 -12.36 17.75
C ARG A 611 -6.28 -11.06 18.38
N SER A 612 -6.41 -10.95 19.71
CA SER A 612 -5.70 -9.92 20.47
C SER A 612 -4.20 -10.22 20.48
N ALA A 613 -3.37 -9.19 20.47
CA ALA A 613 -1.93 -9.31 20.54
C ALA A 613 -1.35 -8.21 21.41
N HIS A 614 -0.19 -8.49 22.01
CA HIS A 614 0.57 -7.54 22.80
C HIS A 614 2.04 -7.61 22.39
N VAL A 615 2.66 -6.46 22.14
CA VAL A 615 4.10 -6.38 21.89
C VAL A 615 4.86 -6.18 23.20
N ASP A 616 5.81 -7.08 23.48
CA ASP A 616 6.72 -6.94 24.60
C ASP A 616 7.50 -5.62 24.48
N SER A 617 7.15 -4.66 25.32
CA SER A 617 7.89 -3.40 25.40
C SER A 617 9.34 -3.69 25.77
N ALA A 618 10.28 -3.06 25.04
CA ALA A 618 11.70 -3.04 25.38
C ALA A 618 11.92 -2.26 26.69
N ARG A 619 11.54 -2.87 27.83
CA ARG A 619 11.73 -2.30 29.15
C ARG A 619 13.19 -2.47 29.52
N ILE A 620 13.90 -1.36 29.63
CA ILE A 620 15.23 -1.38 30.24
C ILE A 620 15.02 -1.55 31.74
N ARG A 621 15.34 -2.73 32.27
CA ARG A 621 15.39 -2.94 33.72
C ARG A 621 16.78 -2.57 34.23
N CYS A 622 16.88 -1.41 34.86
CA CYS A 622 18.09 -1.00 35.58
C CYS A 622 17.83 -1.08 37.08
N CYS A 623 18.56 -1.93 37.79
CA CYS A 623 18.49 -2.07 39.26
C CYS A 623 17.06 -2.27 39.81
N GLY A 624 16.20 -3.02 39.10
CA GLY A 624 14.82 -3.30 39.51
C GLY A 624 13.78 -2.26 39.08
N ILE A 625 14.18 -1.18 38.41
CA ILE A 625 13.28 -0.17 37.87
C ILE A 625 13.11 -0.39 36.37
N SER A 626 11.86 -0.54 35.91
CA SER A 626 11.52 -0.56 34.49
C SER A 626 11.45 0.86 33.95
N ILE A 627 12.33 1.20 33.01
CA ILE A 627 12.25 2.44 32.23
C ILE A 627 11.46 2.12 30.95
N LEU A 628 10.34 2.84 30.76
CA LEU A 628 9.49 2.80 29.56
C LEU A 628 9.88 3.89 28.57
#